data_AF-A0A932T705-F1
#
_entry.id   AF-A0A932T705-F1
#
_cell.length_a   1.000
_cell.length_b   1.000
_cell.length_c   1.000
_cell.angle_alpha   90.00
_cell.angle_beta   90.00
_cell.angle_gamma   90.00
#
_symmetry.space_group_name_H-M   'P 1'
#
loop_
_entity.id
_entity.type
_entity.pdbx_description
1 polymer ?
#
loop_
_entity_poly.entity_id
_entity_poly.type
_entity_poly.pdbx_seq_one_letter_code
_entity_poly.pdbx_strand_id
1 'polypeptide(L)'
;MLILLTKHAVSRPFYFHVSNIKMAIDTLPAPGDIDLFGDKELVILKDTGTAALKDSSLKKDTTLLIAETDTFHFKIAKNTLDAPVVYHADDSMILDVPAKKVILYGKKSKTTYQDNNLTAPGIEFDQSTGFVTASISKDSAGKVIAFPTFQQKDFKTVSDTIRFNMKTKKGLTKGTYTQQGEMFVYGEKIKKINDDVFYAYRARFTTCALDTPHFAFVSTKIKLSRI
;
A
#
# COMPACT_ATOMS: atom_id res chain seq x y z
N MET A 1 -31.61 39.17 -19.54
CA MET A 1 -33.08 39.22 -19.32
C MET A 1 -33.62 37.80 -19.22
N LEU A 2 -33.62 37.23 -18.01
CA LEU A 2 -34.72 36.46 -17.38
C LEU A 2 -34.29 36.21 -15.93
N ILE A 3 -35.25 36.29 -15.01
CA ILE A 3 -35.10 36.64 -13.60
C ILE A 3 -35.73 35.54 -12.71
N LEU A 4 -35.07 35.26 -11.57
CA LEU A 4 -35.55 34.70 -10.27
C LEU A 4 -36.15 33.25 -10.27
N LEU A 5 -36.01 32.41 -9.23
CA LEU A 5 -36.23 32.64 -7.80
C LEU A 5 -35.42 31.69 -6.88
N THR A 6 -34.86 32.25 -5.82
CA THR A 6 -34.40 31.58 -4.58
C THR A 6 -35.57 31.30 -3.62
N LYS A 7 -35.49 30.21 -2.83
CA LYS A 7 -36.06 30.08 -1.46
C LYS A 7 -35.14 29.14 -0.65
N HIS A 8 -34.19 29.64 0.15
CA HIS A 8 -34.24 30.14 1.54
C HIS A 8 -34.27 29.08 2.65
N ALA A 9 -33.49 29.38 3.71
CA ALA A 9 -33.33 28.77 5.05
C ALA A 9 -32.10 27.82 5.16
N VAL A 10 -31.06 28.01 5.99
CA VAL A 10 -30.76 28.95 7.10
C VAL A 10 -29.23 29.09 7.16
N SER A 11 -28.70 30.31 7.14
CA SER A 11 -27.27 30.57 7.36
C SER A 11 -26.97 30.61 8.86
N ARG A 12 -26.23 29.61 9.36
CA ARG A 12 -25.43 29.75 10.60
C ARG A 12 -23.97 29.91 10.20
N PRO A 13 -23.26 30.96 10.65
CA PRO A 13 -21.83 31.06 10.37
C PRO A 13 -21.10 29.96 11.15
N PHE A 14 -20.45 29.05 10.43
CA PHE A 14 -19.49 28.13 11.02
C PHE A 14 -18.23 28.94 11.39
N TYR A 15 -18.01 29.10 12.69
CA TYR A 15 -16.73 29.57 13.22
C TYR A 15 -15.69 28.45 13.07
N PHE A 16 -14.65 28.70 12.28
CA PHE A 16 -13.45 27.87 12.31
C PHE A 16 -12.63 28.25 13.55
N HIS A 17 -12.53 27.33 14.52
CA HIS A 17 -11.45 27.41 15.49
C HIS A 17 -10.17 26.94 14.81
N VAL A 18 -9.32 27.90 14.44
CA VAL A 18 -7.93 27.63 14.05
C VAL A 18 -7.15 27.43 15.35
N SER A 19 -6.91 26.19 15.75
CA SER A 19 -5.86 25.89 16.72
C SER A 19 -4.53 25.94 15.97
N ASN A 20 -3.63 26.81 16.42
CA ASN A 20 -2.26 26.89 15.93
C ASN A 20 -1.48 25.64 16.36
N ILE A 21 -1.57 24.57 15.58
CA ILE A 21 -0.65 23.43 15.69
C ILE A 21 0.50 23.71 14.74
N LYS A 22 1.69 23.98 15.30
CA LYS A 22 2.95 24.00 14.54
C LYS A 22 3.14 22.60 13.93
N MET A 23 2.94 22.48 12.62
CA MET A 23 3.34 21.30 11.88
C MET A 23 4.87 21.27 11.84
N ALA A 24 5.48 20.23 12.41
CA ALA A 24 6.87 19.92 12.14
C ALA A 24 6.97 19.53 10.65
N ILE A 25 7.87 20.21 9.95
CA ILE A 25 8.14 20.07 8.52
C ILE A 25 8.79 18.70 8.31
N ASP A 26 8.11 17.85 7.57
CA ASP A 26 8.59 16.55 7.10
C ASP A 26 9.85 16.77 6.25
N THR A 27 10.99 16.26 6.71
CA THR A 27 12.27 16.42 6.01
C THR A 27 12.52 15.22 5.12
N LEU A 28 11.97 15.24 3.91
CA LEU A 28 12.49 14.44 2.81
C LEU A 28 13.45 15.33 2.00
N PRO A 29 14.75 14.98 1.84
CA PRO A 29 15.66 15.77 1.04
C PRO A 29 15.34 15.61 -0.45
N ALA A 30 15.33 16.73 -1.18
CA ALA A 30 15.16 16.75 -2.63
C ALA A 30 16.47 16.36 -3.34
N PRO A 31 16.41 15.69 -4.52
CA PRO A 31 17.60 15.34 -5.28
C PRO A 31 18.07 16.53 -6.13
N GLY A 32 19.34 16.89 -6.01
CA GLY A 32 19.98 17.91 -6.86
C GLY A 32 21.46 17.62 -7.07
N ASP A 33 21.84 17.43 -8.33
CA ASP A 33 23.21 17.50 -8.84
C ASP A 33 23.73 18.97 -8.81
N ILE A 34 25.06 19.15 -8.82
CA ILE A 34 25.86 20.13 -9.61
C ILE A 34 27.08 20.75 -8.84
N ASP A 35 28.28 20.49 -9.41
CA ASP A 35 29.50 21.28 -9.69
C ASP A 35 30.21 22.13 -8.59
N LEU A 36 31.52 21.96 -8.34
CA LEU A 36 32.77 22.26 -9.11
C LEU A 36 33.19 23.76 -9.09
N PHE A 37 34.23 24.03 -8.25
CA PHE A 37 35.23 25.11 -8.28
C PHE A 37 34.89 26.59 -7.95
N GLY A 38 35.85 27.23 -7.24
CA GLY A 38 36.04 28.68 -7.01
C GLY A 38 35.56 29.09 -5.61
N ASP A 39 36.32 29.78 -4.74
CA ASP A 39 37.28 30.87 -4.92
C ASP A 39 38.24 31.04 -3.70
N LYS A 40 39.41 31.65 -3.97
CA LYS A 40 40.59 31.88 -3.09
C LYS A 40 40.29 32.95 -2.01
N GLU A 41 40.92 32.96 -0.83
CA GLU A 41 42.21 33.66 -0.61
C GLU A 41 42.97 33.21 0.67
N LEU A 42 44.27 33.46 0.64
CA LEU A 42 45.37 32.96 1.46
C LEU A 42 45.80 34.00 2.51
N VAL A 43 46.04 33.60 3.77
CA VAL A 43 46.80 34.43 4.73
C VAL A 43 48.00 33.63 5.24
N ILE A 44 49.20 34.11 4.92
CA ILE A 44 50.48 33.63 5.43
C ILE A 44 50.89 34.50 6.62
N LEU A 45 51.30 33.86 7.72
CA LEU A 45 52.27 34.44 8.65
C LEU A 45 53.48 33.50 8.74
N LYS A 46 54.64 34.06 8.38
CA LYS A 46 55.98 33.52 8.62
C LYS A 46 56.37 33.85 10.06
N ASP A 47 57.05 32.94 10.77
CA ASP A 47 58.45 33.20 11.12
C ASP A 47 59.20 31.96 11.63
N THR A 48 60.50 32.00 11.38
CA THR A 48 61.50 30.94 11.56
C THR A 48 62.02 30.87 13.00
N GLY A 49 62.23 29.66 13.53
CA GLY A 49 62.95 29.44 14.79
C GLY A 49 63.36 27.98 14.97
N THR A 50 64.62 27.66 14.67
CA THR A 50 65.23 26.34 14.82
C THR A 50 65.83 26.21 16.23
N ALA A 51 65.40 25.24 17.03
CA ALA A 51 66.18 24.72 18.15
C ALA A 51 65.75 23.31 18.61
N ALA A 52 66.69 22.37 18.44
CA ALA A 52 66.99 21.19 19.25
C ALA A 52 65.99 20.02 19.38
N LEU A 53 66.52 18.86 18.98
CA LEU A 53 65.98 17.50 19.05
C LEU A 53 65.95 16.94 20.49
N LYS A 54 64.85 16.24 20.82
CA LYS A 54 64.69 15.08 21.73
C LYS A 54 63.18 14.84 21.82
N ASP A 55 62.58 13.67 21.74
CA ASP A 55 62.94 12.28 21.49
C ASP A 55 61.57 11.60 21.26
N SER A 56 61.53 10.54 20.45
CA SER A 56 60.50 9.49 20.48
C SER A 56 59.10 9.74 19.88
N SER A 57 58.88 9.03 18.77
CA SER A 57 57.60 8.44 18.32
C SER A 57 56.46 9.38 17.89
N LEU A 58 56.42 9.67 16.59
CA LEU A 58 55.20 10.04 15.89
C LEU A 58 54.24 8.83 15.88
N LYS A 59 53.37 8.74 16.89
CA LYS A 59 52.15 7.93 16.77
C LYS A 59 51.19 8.69 15.86
N LYS A 60 50.93 8.08 14.72
CA LYS A 60 49.94 8.46 13.72
C LYS A 60 48.56 8.54 14.39
N ASP A 61 48.15 9.73 14.80
CA ASP A 61 46.82 9.94 15.36
C ASP A 61 45.83 10.10 14.20
N THR A 62 45.46 8.96 13.62
CA THR A 62 44.28 8.87 12.76
C THR A 62 43.12 8.50 13.67
N THR A 63 42.50 9.49 14.30
CA THR A 63 41.16 9.33 14.87
C THR A 63 40.19 9.21 13.71
N LEU A 64 40.07 7.96 13.22
CA LEU A 64 39.00 7.53 12.34
C LEU A 64 37.69 7.81 13.07
N LEU A 65 36.97 8.83 12.62
CA LEU A 65 35.56 9.01 12.95
C LEU A 65 34.80 7.86 12.30
N ILE A 66 34.73 6.74 13.00
CA ILE A 66 33.83 5.65 12.66
C ILE A 66 32.44 6.18 13.00
N ALA A 67 31.66 6.53 11.98
CA ALA A 67 30.24 6.79 12.16
C ALA A 67 29.60 5.49 12.67
N GLU A 68 29.28 5.44 13.96
CA GLU A 68 28.50 4.33 14.50
C GLU A 68 27.11 4.42 13.88
N THR A 69 26.80 3.48 12.99
CA THR A 69 25.46 3.28 12.48
C THR A 69 24.59 2.81 13.65
N ASP A 70 23.88 3.74 14.28
CA ASP A 70 22.93 3.44 15.35
C ASP A 70 21.87 2.47 14.82
N THR A 71 22.00 1.20 15.20
CA THR A 71 21.11 0.14 14.74
C THR A 71 19.91 0.12 15.66
N PHE A 72 18.82 0.74 15.21
CA PHE A 72 17.53 0.69 15.91
C PHE A 72 17.07 -0.76 16.11
N HIS A 73 17.13 -1.25 17.34
CA HIS A 73 16.60 -2.55 17.72
C HIS A 73 15.09 -2.49 17.89
N PHE A 74 14.34 -2.74 16.81
CA PHE A 74 12.88 -2.84 16.87
C PHE A 74 12.46 -4.19 17.46
N LYS A 75 11.61 -4.16 18.50
CA LYS A 75 10.97 -5.37 19.03
C LYS A 75 9.92 -5.88 18.02
N ILE A 76 10.28 -6.92 17.30
CA ILE A 76 9.38 -7.64 16.38
C ILE A 76 8.30 -8.35 17.24
N ALA A 77 7.03 -8.02 17.01
CA ALA A 77 5.93 -8.68 17.71
C ALA A 77 5.81 -10.15 17.28
N LYS A 78 5.37 -11.04 18.18
CA LYS A 78 5.16 -12.48 17.86
C LYS A 78 4.20 -12.76 16.69
N ASN A 79 3.41 -11.78 16.27
CA ASN A 79 2.41 -11.88 15.20
C ASN A 79 2.78 -11.03 13.97
N THR A 80 4.07 -10.74 13.75
CA THR A 80 4.52 -10.04 12.55
C THR A 80 4.36 -10.90 11.30
N LEU A 81 4.18 -10.25 10.16
CA LEU A 81 4.14 -10.92 8.86
C LEU A 81 5.52 -11.55 8.57
N ASP A 82 5.51 -12.66 7.84
CA ASP A 82 6.73 -13.41 7.52
C ASP A 82 7.57 -12.74 6.43
N ALA A 83 6.98 -11.79 5.69
CA ALA A 83 7.62 -11.07 4.60
C ALA A 83 7.18 -9.59 4.57
N PRO A 84 7.96 -8.69 3.97
CA PRO A 84 7.53 -7.31 3.75
C PRO A 84 6.35 -7.26 2.76
N VAL A 85 5.45 -6.29 2.98
CA VAL A 85 4.38 -5.95 2.05
C VAL A 85 4.84 -4.75 1.21
N VAL A 86 4.93 -4.93 -0.10
CA VAL A 86 5.25 -3.85 -1.04
C VAL A 86 3.94 -3.23 -1.53
N TYR A 87 3.79 -1.92 -1.45
CA TYR A 87 2.59 -1.24 -1.86
C TYR A 87 2.88 -0.02 -2.73
N HIS A 88 1.90 0.33 -3.55
CA HIS A 88 1.91 1.52 -4.41
C HIS A 88 0.48 2.05 -4.51
N ALA A 89 0.32 3.37 -4.38
CA ALA A 89 -0.94 4.07 -4.59
C ALA A 89 -0.75 5.07 -5.73
N ASP A 90 -1.67 5.12 -6.68
CA ASP A 90 -1.56 6.03 -7.82
C ASP A 90 -1.87 7.49 -7.42
N ASP A 91 -2.71 7.66 -6.39
CA ASP A 91 -3.20 8.97 -5.97
C ASP A 91 -2.68 9.32 -4.57
N SER A 92 -3.07 8.55 -3.56
CA SER A 92 -2.70 8.87 -2.18
C SER A 92 -2.68 7.65 -1.25
N MET A 93 -1.93 7.78 -0.16
CA MET A 93 -1.95 6.88 0.98
C MET A 93 -2.34 7.65 2.24
N ILE A 94 -3.26 7.08 3.02
CA ILE A 94 -3.65 7.60 4.33
C ILE A 94 -3.23 6.60 5.39
N LEU A 95 -2.42 7.07 6.34
CA LEU A 95 -2.12 6.35 7.58
C LEU A 95 -2.95 6.97 8.72
N ASP A 96 -4.01 6.27 9.12
CA ASP A 96 -4.83 6.65 10.26
C ASP A 96 -4.31 5.93 11.52
N VAL A 97 -3.51 6.67 12.32
CA VAL A 97 -2.87 6.13 13.53
C VAL A 97 -3.90 5.78 14.62
N PRO A 98 -4.88 6.65 14.97
CA PRO A 98 -5.93 6.29 15.92
C PRO A 98 -6.75 5.07 15.52
N ALA A 99 -7.20 4.99 14.27
CA ALA A 99 -7.99 3.85 13.77
C ALA A 99 -7.13 2.62 13.45
N LYS A 100 -5.80 2.77 13.41
CA LYS A 100 -4.82 1.74 13.02
C LYS A 100 -5.07 1.20 11.61
N LYS A 101 -5.35 2.10 10.68
CA LYS A 101 -5.65 1.78 9.28
C LYS A 101 -4.64 2.37 8.31
N VAL A 102 -4.37 1.63 7.25
CA VAL A 102 -3.64 2.11 6.07
C VAL A 102 -4.58 2.03 4.88
N ILE A 103 -4.79 3.12 4.17
CA ILE A 103 -5.72 3.18 3.04
C ILE A 103 -4.96 3.69 1.82
N LEU A 104 -5.05 2.95 0.72
CA LEU A 104 -4.44 3.29 -0.58
C LEU A 104 -5.55 3.65 -1.56
N TYR A 105 -5.43 4.82 -2.18
CA TYR A 105 -6.35 5.33 -3.20
C TYR A 105 -5.65 5.46 -4.54
N GLY A 106 -6.39 5.20 -5.61
CA GLY A 106 -5.90 5.34 -6.97
C GLY A 106 -6.86 4.72 -7.98
N LYS A 107 -6.45 4.68 -9.25
CA LYS A 107 -7.17 3.90 -10.26
C LYS A 107 -6.74 2.43 -10.20
N LYS A 108 -5.47 2.17 -9.85
CA LYS A 108 -4.84 0.86 -9.78
C LYS A 108 -3.75 0.82 -8.69
N SER A 109 -4.15 1.05 -7.43
CA SER A 109 -3.28 0.79 -6.28
C SER A 109 -2.86 -0.68 -6.26
N LYS A 110 -1.61 -0.97 -5.91
CA LYS A 110 -1.02 -2.30 -5.93
C LYS A 110 -0.51 -2.67 -4.55
N THR A 111 -0.65 -3.93 -4.19
CA THR A 111 -0.08 -4.52 -2.98
C THR A 111 0.44 -5.91 -3.30
N THR A 112 1.72 -6.15 -3.01
CA THR A 112 2.42 -7.40 -3.26
C THR A 112 2.87 -7.98 -1.94
N TYR A 113 2.58 -9.26 -1.72
CA TYR A 113 3.02 -10.02 -0.54
C TYR A 113 3.38 -11.43 -0.97
N GLN A 114 4.66 -11.77 -0.91
CA GLN A 114 5.20 -13.03 -1.45
C GLN A 114 4.78 -13.19 -2.93
N ASP A 115 4.14 -14.31 -3.28
CA ASP A 115 3.65 -14.59 -4.64
C ASP A 115 2.28 -13.95 -4.96
N ASN A 116 1.71 -13.21 -4.01
CA ASN A 116 0.36 -12.65 -4.14
C ASN A 116 0.41 -11.20 -4.62
N ASN A 117 -0.33 -10.92 -5.69
CA ASN A 117 -0.48 -9.58 -6.24
C ASN A 117 -1.94 -9.16 -6.16
N LEU A 118 -2.22 -8.09 -5.43
CA LEU A 118 -3.52 -7.45 -5.32
C LEU A 118 -3.47 -6.09 -6.02
N THR A 119 -4.41 -5.81 -6.92
CA THR A 119 -4.60 -4.46 -7.46
C THR A 119 -6.05 -4.05 -7.31
N ALA A 120 -6.32 -2.80 -6.93
CA ALA A 120 -7.66 -2.26 -6.78
C ALA A 120 -7.61 -0.73 -6.74
N PRO A 121 -8.73 -0.03 -7.01
CA PRO A 121 -8.77 1.43 -6.84
C PRO A 121 -8.80 1.87 -5.37
N GLY A 122 -9.29 1.02 -4.47
CA GLY A 122 -9.23 1.24 -3.02
C GLY A 122 -8.75 -0.02 -2.31
N ILE A 123 -7.72 0.11 -1.48
CA ILE A 123 -7.19 -0.96 -0.61
C ILE A 123 -7.10 -0.41 0.81
N GLU A 124 -7.81 -1.03 1.75
CA GLU A 124 -7.74 -0.72 3.18
C GLU A 124 -7.12 -1.89 3.93
N PHE A 125 -6.11 -1.63 4.73
CA PHE A 125 -5.56 -2.56 5.71
C PHE A 125 -5.86 -2.08 7.13
N ASP A 126 -6.65 -2.88 7.86
CA ASP A 126 -6.92 -2.70 9.28
C ASP A 126 -5.93 -3.53 10.09
N GLN A 127 -5.00 -2.86 10.78
CA GLN A 127 -3.95 -3.50 11.56
C GLN A 127 -4.49 -4.18 12.83
N SER A 128 -5.61 -3.69 13.37
CA SER A 128 -6.20 -4.23 14.59
C SER A 128 -6.77 -5.62 14.36
N THR A 129 -7.52 -5.79 13.27
CA THR A 129 -8.16 -7.06 12.91
C THR A 129 -7.31 -7.91 11.97
N GLY A 130 -6.36 -7.30 11.26
CA GLY A 130 -5.55 -7.94 10.22
C GLY A 130 -6.30 -8.13 8.90
N PHE A 131 -7.41 -7.41 8.67
CA PHE A 131 -8.15 -7.47 7.42
C PHE A 131 -7.58 -6.52 6.37
N VAL A 132 -7.37 -7.05 5.16
CA VAL A 132 -7.19 -6.28 3.93
C VAL A 132 -8.52 -6.32 3.17
N THR A 133 -9.03 -5.16 2.81
CA THR A 133 -10.25 -4.99 2.02
C THR A 133 -9.92 -4.24 0.75
N ALA A 134 -10.23 -4.83 -0.40
CA ALA A 134 -10.15 -4.18 -1.69
C ALA A 134 -11.54 -4.10 -2.31
N SER A 135 -11.90 -2.94 -2.85
CA SER A 135 -13.22 -2.69 -3.42
C SER A 135 -13.14 -1.92 -4.72
N ILE A 136 -14.21 -2.03 -5.52
CA ILE A 136 -14.43 -1.16 -6.67
C ILE A 136 -14.49 0.32 -6.25
N SER A 137 -14.17 1.20 -7.19
CA SER A 137 -14.45 2.62 -7.11
C SER A 137 -15.33 3.02 -8.29
N LYS A 138 -16.25 3.97 -8.06
CA LYS A 138 -17.18 4.47 -9.06
C LYS A 138 -16.89 5.94 -9.34
N ASP A 139 -17.08 6.35 -10.59
CA ASP A 139 -17.01 7.76 -10.96
C ASP A 139 -18.30 8.51 -10.57
N SER A 140 -18.34 9.82 -10.87
CA SER A 140 -19.50 10.66 -10.60
C SER A 140 -20.77 10.26 -11.37
N ALA A 141 -20.63 9.50 -12.46
CA ALA A 141 -21.73 8.94 -13.24
C ALA A 141 -22.16 7.55 -12.75
N GLY A 142 -21.50 7.01 -11.72
CA GLY A 142 -21.78 5.70 -11.13
C GLY A 142 -21.16 4.52 -11.89
N LYS A 143 -20.33 4.78 -12.90
CA LYS A 143 -19.63 3.75 -13.68
C LYS A 143 -18.44 3.23 -12.88
N VAL A 144 -18.23 1.92 -12.89
CA VAL A 144 -17.08 1.29 -12.24
C VAL A 144 -15.80 1.68 -12.98
N ILE A 145 -14.85 2.27 -12.25
CA ILE A 145 -13.55 2.73 -12.77
C ILE A 145 -12.62 1.53 -12.97
N ALA A 146 -12.52 0.67 -11.94
CA ALA A 146 -11.66 -0.49 -11.94
C ALA A 146 -12.18 -1.54 -10.94
N PHE A 147 -11.90 -2.80 -11.24
CA PHE A 147 -12.21 -3.93 -10.37
C PHE A 147 -10.97 -4.39 -9.60
N PRO A 148 -11.10 -4.76 -8.32
CA PRO A 148 -10.11 -5.54 -7.62
C PRO A 148 -9.70 -6.79 -8.41
N THR A 149 -8.40 -6.94 -8.63
CA THR A 149 -7.81 -8.14 -9.21
C THR A 149 -6.85 -8.77 -8.21
N PHE A 150 -6.95 -10.08 -8.01
CA PHE A 150 -5.99 -10.84 -7.22
C PHE A 150 -5.35 -11.90 -8.11
N GLN A 151 -4.02 -12.00 -8.05
CA GLN A 151 -3.26 -12.96 -8.81
C GLN A 151 -2.28 -13.69 -7.90
N GLN A 152 -2.29 -15.02 -8.00
CA GLN A 152 -1.36 -15.90 -7.32
C GLN A 152 -1.00 -17.03 -8.28
N LYS A 153 0.25 -17.04 -8.79
CA LYS A 153 0.68 -17.98 -9.84
C LYS A 153 -0.31 -17.97 -11.02
N ASP A 154 -0.91 -19.12 -11.34
CA ASP A 154 -1.89 -19.27 -12.44
C ASP A 154 -3.34 -18.97 -12.03
N PHE A 155 -3.57 -18.64 -10.76
CA PHE A 155 -4.89 -18.29 -10.24
C PHE A 155 -5.11 -16.79 -10.34
N LYS A 156 -5.98 -16.37 -11.26
CA LYS A 156 -6.36 -14.97 -11.45
C LYS A 156 -7.83 -14.78 -11.13
N THR A 157 -8.13 -13.78 -10.31
CA THR A 157 -9.49 -13.39 -9.98
C THR A 157 -9.74 -11.91 -10.20
N VAL A 158 -10.98 -11.60 -10.55
CA VAL A 158 -11.54 -10.26 -10.62
C VAL A 158 -12.81 -10.25 -9.77
N SER A 159 -12.94 -9.31 -8.84
CA SER A 159 -14.02 -9.30 -7.85
C SER A 159 -14.56 -7.90 -7.63
N ASP A 160 -15.82 -7.77 -7.24
CA ASP A 160 -16.38 -6.48 -6.77
C ASP A 160 -15.76 -6.05 -5.43
N THR A 161 -15.53 -7.03 -4.57
CA THR A 161 -14.92 -6.83 -3.25
C THR A 161 -14.13 -8.06 -2.87
N ILE A 162 -12.94 -7.84 -2.32
CA ILE A 162 -12.07 -8.84 -1.73
C ILE A 162 -11.86 -8.44 -0.28
N ARG A 163 -12.12 -9.35 0.65
CA ARG A 163 -11.79 -9.15 2.06
C ARG A 163 -11.01 -10.35 2.55
N PHE A 164 -9.78 -10.15 2.99
CA PHE A 164 -8.86 -11.21 3.38
C PHE A 164 -8.23 -10.90 4.73
N ASN A 165 -8.09 -11.89 5.59
CA ASN A 165 -7.40 -11.74 6.87
C ASN A 165 -5.97 -12.28 6.76
N MET A 166 -4.98 -11.42 6.93
CA MET A 166 -3.56 -11.78 6.78
C MET A 166 -3.11 -12.82 7.82
N LYS A 167 -3.69 -12.79 9.03
CA LYS A 167 -3.31 -13.68 10.14
C LYS A 167 -3.94 -15.07 9.99
N THR A 168 -5.24 -15.13 9.72
CA THR A 168 -6.01 -16.40 9.68
C THR A 168 -6.10 -17.01 8.29
N LYS A 169 -5.64 -16.29 7.25
CA LYS A 169 -5.76 -16.66 5.83
C LYS A 169 -7.19 -16.89 5.34
N LYS A 170 -8.19 -16.44 6.10
CA LYS A 170 -9.61 -16.52 5.74
C LYS A 170 -9.98 -15.37 4.81
N GLY A 171 -10.80 -15.67 3.81
CA GLY A 171 -11.20 -14.71 2.79
C GLY A 171 -12.69 -14.75 2.49
N LEU A 172 -13.22 -13.62 2.05
CA LEU A 172 -14.55 -13.49 1.47
C LEU A 172 -14.46 -12.56 0.27
N THR A 173 -14.91 -13.05 -0.88
CA THR A 173 -15.04 -12.25 -2.09
C THR A 173 -16.50 -12.19 -2.54
N LYS A 174 -16.86 -11.13 -3.26
CA LYS A 174 -18.18 -10.93 -3.86
C LYS A 174 -18.06 -10.69 -5.35
N GLY A 175 -19.03 -11.16 -6.12
CA GLY A 175 -19.09 -10.98 -7.59
C GLY A 175 -17.76 -11.39 -8.25
N THR A 176 -17.29 -12.60 -7.96
CA THR A 176 -15.93 -13.01 -8.30
C THR A 176 -15.91 -13.86 -9.55
N TYR A 177 -15.10 -13.45 -10.50
CA TYR A 177 -14.70 -14.20 -11.67
C TYR A 177 -13.30 -14.73 -11.46
N THR A 178 -13.12 -16.03 -11.67
CA THR A 178 -11.86 -16.73 -11.52
C THR A 178 -11.56 -17.45 -12.82
N GLN A 179 -10.30 -17.37 -13.25
CA GLN A 179 -9.78 -18.14 -14.37
C GLN A 179 -8.67 -19.07 -13.87
N GLN A 180 -8.78 -20.35 -14.22
CA GLN A 180 -7.75 -21.36 -13.97
C GLN A 180 -7.66 -22.30 -15.17
N GLY A 181 -6.55 -22.24 -15.91
CA GLY A 181 -6.44 -22.93 -17.20
C GLY A 181 -7.54 -22.49 -18.16
N GLU A 182 -8.28 -23.46 -18.70
CA GLU A 182 -9.42 -23.24 -19.61
C GLU A 182 -10.78 -23.07 -18.87
N MET A 183 -10.79 -23.17 -17.53
CA MET A 183 -12.01 -23.09 -16.74
C MET A 183 -12.26 -21.66 -16.25
N PHE A 184 -13.49 -21.19 -16.47
CA PHE A 184 -14.02 -19.95 -15.92
C PHE A 184 -15.04 -20.27 -14.83
N VAL A 185 -14.83 -19.66 -13.67
CA VAL A 185 -15.72 -19.80 -12.52
C VAL A 185 -16.22 -18.43 -12.12
N TYR A 186 -17.53 -18.30 -11.97
CA TYR A 186 -18.12 -17.14 -11.30
C TYR A 186 -18.82 -17.58 -10.03
N GLY A 187 -18.72 -16.77 -8.98
CA GLY A 187 -19.47 -16.95 -7.73
C GLY A 187 -19.95 -15.61 -7.19
N GLU A 188 -21.23 -15.53 -6.81
CA GLU A 188 -21.79 -14.34 -6.17
C GLU A 188 -21.07 -14.04 -4.85
N LYS A 189 -20.78 -15.09 -4.06
CA LYS A 189 -19.95 -15.00 -2.85
C LYS A 189 -19.05 -16.22 -2.76
N ILE A 190 -17.76 -16.01 -2.53
CA ILE A 190 -16.79 -17.09 -2.31
C ILE A 190 -16.12 -16.87 -0.96
N LYS A 191 -16.14 -17.89 -0.10
CA LYS A 191 -15.53 -17.88 1.22
C LYS A 191 -14.36 -18.85 1.24
N LYS A 192 -13.15 -18.33 1.49
CA LYS A 192 -11.94 -19.12 1.78
C LYS A 192 -11.88 -19.40 3.28
N ILE A 193 -11.81 -20.67 3.66
CA ILE A 193 -11.69 -21.08 5.07
C ILE A 193 -10.22 -21.31 5.46
N ASN A 194 -9.46 -21.91 4.56
CA ASN A 194 -8.02 -22.16 4.68
C ASN A 194 -7.45 -22.31 3.26
N ASP A 195 -6.21 -22.76 3.14
CA ASP A 195 -5.53 -22.85 1.84
C ASP A 195 -6.11 -23.92 0.91
N ASP A 196 -6.92 -24.85 1.43
CA ASP A 196 -7.47 -25.99 0.68
C ASP A 196 -8.98 -25.91 0.47
N VAL A 197 -9.73 -25.27 1.37
CA VAL A 197 -11.19 -25.32 1.42
C VAL A 197 -11.82 -23.97 1.09
N PHE A 198 -12.65 -23.99 0.05
CA PHE A 198 -13.44 -22.86 -0.41
C PHE A 198 -14.91 -23.24 -0.50
N TYR A 199 -15.77 -22.28 -0.18
CA TYR A 199 -17.20 -22.38 -0.39
C TYR A 199 -17.66 -21.32 -1.37
N ALA A 200 -18.43 -21.70 -2.37
CA ALA A 200 -19.02 -20.77 -3.32
C ALA A 200 -20.54 -20.80 -3.20
N TYR A 201 -21.15 -19.62 -3.18
CA TYR A 201 -22.59 -19.41 -3.20
C TYR A 201 -22.99 -18.85 -4.56
N ARG A 202 -24.01 -19.47 -5.18
CA ARG A 202 -24.50 -19.18 -6.54
C ARG A 202 -23.34 -19.12 -7.53
N ALA A 203 -22.74 -20.28 -7.76
CA ALA A 203 -21.60 -20.43 -8.63
C ALA A 203 -22.00 -20.97 -10.00
N ARG A 204 -21.27 -20.54 -11.04
CA ARG A 204 -21.35 -21.03 -12.41
C ARG A 204 -19.95 -21.40 -12.90
N PHE A 205 -19.83 -22.52 -13.61
CA PHE A 205 -18.59 -23.02 -14.21
C PHE A 205 -18.80 -23.21 -15.70
N THR A 206 -17.85 -22.77 -16.50
CA THR A 206 -17.90 -22.90 -17.97
C THR A 206 -16.49 -22.90 -18.54
N THR A 207 -16.33 -23.47 -19.73
CA THR A 207 -15.10 -23.28 -20.54
C THR A 207 -15.31 -22.25 -21.64
N CYS A 208 -16.50 -21.63 -21.72
CA CYS A 208 -16.80 -20.56 -22.67
C CYS A 208 -16.36 -19.21 -22.11
N ALA A 209 -15.45 -18.51 -22.82
CA ALA A 209 -14.89 -17.23 -22.40
C ALA A 209 -15.80 -16.00 -22.68
N LEU A 210 -17.03 -16.20 -23.16
CA LEU A 210 -17.97 -15.13 -23.45
C LEU A 210 -18.61 -14.61 -22.15
N ASP A 211 -18.89 -13.30 -22.08
CA ASP A 211 -19.53 -12.66 -20.92
C ASP A 211 -20.86 -13.35 -20.52
N THR A 212 -21.66 -13.69 -21.53
CA THR A 212 -22.79 -14.60 -21.41
C THR A 212 -22.43 -15.93 -22.05
N PRO A 213 -22.04 -16.96 -21.26
CA PRO A 213 -21.60 -18.23 -21.82
C PRO A 213 -22.77 -19.02 -22.41
N HIS A 214 -22.53 -19.75 -23.51
CA HIS A 214 -23.55 -20.61 -24.14
C HIS A 214 -24.04 -21.74 -23.24
N PHE A 215 -23.17 -22.22 -22.34
CA PHE A 215 -23.49 -23.22 -21.35
C PHE A 215 -22.74 -22.94 -20.05
N ALA A 216 -23.31 -23.32 -18.91
CA ALA A 216 -22.64 -23.31 -17.63
C ALA A 216 -23.23 -24.36 -16.69
N PHE A 217 -22.39 -24.96 -15.87
CA PHE A 217 -22.82 -25.75 -14.72
C PHE A 217 -23.11 -24.81 -13.57
N VAL A 218 -24.34 -24.84 -13.05
CA VAL A 218 -24.79 -23.93 -11.99
C VAL A 218 -25.12 -24.68 -10.71
N SER A 219 -24.73 -24.11 -9.57
CA SER A 219 -25.18 -24.59 -8.27
C SER A 219 -25.24 -23.47 -7.25
N THR A 220 -26.22 -23.55 -6.36
CA THR A 220 -26.43 -22.57 -5.30
C THR A 220 -25.36 -22.66 -4.22
N LYS A 221 -24.82 -23.84 -3.93
CA LYS A 221 -23.83 -24.06 -2.87
C LYS A 221 -22.82 -25.12 -3.32
N ILE A 222 -21.55 -24.78 -3.23
CA ILE A 222 -20.45 -25.68 -3.62
C ILE A 222 -19.38 -25.63 -2.55
N LYS A 223 -18.82 -26.80 -2.24
CA LYS A 223 -17.58 -26.95 -1.49
C LYS A 223 -16.50 -27.39 -2.49
N LEU A 224 -15.41 -26.64 -2.54
CA LEU A 224 -14.22 -26.96 -3.31
C LEU A 224 -13.12 -27.29 -2.30
N SER A 225 -12.44 -28.42 -2.50
CA SER A 225 -11.29 -28.83 -1.70
C SER A 225 -10.13 -29.16 -2.63
N ARG A 226 -8.92 -28.66 -2.32
CA ARG A 226 -7.69 -29.17 -2.95
C ARG A 226 -7.60 -30.67 -2.67
N ILE A 227 -7.33 -31.44 -3.72
CA ILE A 227 -7.12 -32.90 -3.69
C ILE A 227 -5.67 -33.16 -3.30
#